data_AF-A0A419K5R8-F1
#
_entry.id   AF-A0A419K5R8-F1
#
_cell.length_a   1.000
_cell.length_b   1.000
_cell.length_c   1.000
_cell.angle_alpha   90.00
_cell.angle_beta   90.00
_cell.angle_gamma   90.00
#
_symmetry.space_group_name_H-M   'P 1'
#
loop_
_entity.id
_entity.type
_entity.pdbx_description
1 polymer ?
#
loop_
_entity_poly.entity_id
_entity_poly.type
_entity_poly.pdbx_seq_one_letter_code
_entity_poly.pdbx_strand_id
1 'polypeptide(L)' 'MSKPYETVKVEREKNIVWIILNRPHRLNAFNDVLMDELSEVLDTVETDASVR' A
#
# COMPACT_ATOMS: atom_id res chain seq x y z
N MET A 1 -7.76 11.82 -5.68
CA MET A 1 -6.49 12.04 -6.39
C MET A 1 -5.50 11.06 -5.81
N SER A 2 -5.38 9.86 -6.39
CA SER A 2 -4.49 8.82 -5.87
C SER A 2 -3.05 9.24 -6.17
N LYS A 3 -2.33 9.70 -5.14
CA LYS A 3 -0.89 9.97 -5.26
C LYS A 3 -0.21 8.64 -5.65
N PRO A 4 0.67 8.62 -6.66
CA PRO A 4 1.49 7.45 -6.90
C PRO A 4 2.42 7.28 -5.70
N TYR A 5 2.17 6.27 -4.88
CA TYR A 5 3.09 5.85 -3.82
C TYR A 5 4.44 5.50 -4.46
N GLU A 6 5.51 6.17 -4.03
CA GLU A 6 6.85 5.93 -4.60
C GLU A 6 7.46 4.63 -4.07
N THR A 7 7.00 4.17 -2.91
CA THR A 7 7.65 3.10 -2.13
C THR A 7 6.85 1.82 -2.08
N VAL A 8 5.53 1.92 -2.31
CA VAL A 8 4.58 0.82 -2.24
C VAL A 8 3.73 0.83 -3.51
N LYS A 9 3.38 -0.33 -4.02
CA LYS A 9 2.41 -0.48 -5.11
C LYS A 9 1.19 -1.16 -4.55
N VAL A 10 0.02 -0.56 -4.76
CA VAL A 10 -1.25 -1.12 -4.31
C VAL A 10 -2.00 -1.61 -5.54
N GLU A 11 -2.24 -2.91 -5.60
CA GLU A 11 -3.04 -3.55 -6.63
C GLU A 11 -4.32 -4.09 -5.99
N ARG A 12 -5.47 -3.87 -6.64
CA ARG A 12 -6.77 -4.33 -6.15
C ARG A 12 -7.27 -5.41 -7.09
N GLU A 13 -7.48 -6.61 -6.59
CA GLU A 13 -7.97 -7.74 -7.37
C GLU A 13 -9.21 -8.36 -6.71
N LYS A 14 -10.38 -8.01 -7.25
CA LYS A 14 -11.71 -8.41 -6.73
C LYS A 14 -11.91 -7.98 -5.27
N ASN A 15 -11.67 -8.90 -4.33
CA ASN A 15 -11.82 -8.71 -2.88
C ASN A 15 -10.47 -8.76 -2.15
N ILE A 16 -9.36 -8.87 -2.87
CA ILE A 16 -8.01 -8.93 -2.31
C ILE A 16 -7.28 -7.65 -2.69
N VAL A 17 -6.63 -7.04 -1.71
CA VAL A 17 -5.74 -5.91 -1.95
C VAL A 17 -4.31 -6.36 -1.74
N TRP A 18 -3.52 -6.27 -2.80
CA TRP A 18 -2.10 -6.58 -2.82
C TRP A 18 -1.30 -5.32 -2.55
N ILE A 19 -0.51 -5.34 -1.48
CA ILE A 19 0.41 -4.27 -1.12
C ILE A 19 1.83 -4.77 -1.37
N ILE A 20 2.48 -4.27 -2.42
CA ILE A 20 3.78 -4.72 -2.90
C ILE A 20 4.81 -3.64 -2.58
N LEU A 21 5.82 -3.99 -1.78
CA LEU A 21 6.94 -3.10 -1.48
C LEU A 21 7.82 -2.97 -2.72
N ASN A 22 7.92 -1.78 -3.30
CA ASN A 22 8.65 -1.52 -4.54
C ASN A 22 10.01 -0.85 -4.27
N ARG A 23 10.79 -1.37 -3.33
CA ARG A 23 12.11 -0.83 -2.93
C ARG A 23 13.25 -1.87 -2.93
N PRO A 24 13.57 -2.46 -4.10
CA PRO A 24 14.66 -3.43 -4.20
C PRO A 24 16.03 -2.83 -3.86
N HIS A 25 16.24 -1.54 -4.13
CA HIS A 25 17.51 -0.83 -3.87
C HIS A 25 17.86 -0.67 -2.38
N ARG A 26 16.90 -0.90 -1.47
CA ARG A 26 17.12 -0.84 -0.02
C ARG A 26 16.68 -2.12 0.69
N LEU A 27 16.61 -3.25 0.00
CA LEU A 27 16.13 -4.53 0.56
C LEU A 27 14.75 -4.42 1.23
N ASN A 28 13.86 -3.56 0.70
CA ASN A 28 12.56 -3.26 1.31
C ASN A 28 12.63 -2.71 2.75
N ALA A 29 13.72 -2.04 3.12
CA ALA A 29 13.84 -1.39 4.42
C ALA A 29 12.66 -0.43 4.66
N PHE A 30 11.96 -0.64 5.76
CA PHE A 30 10.89 0.22 6.25
C PHE A 30 11.48 1.60 6.58
N ASN A 31 10.92 2.65 5.99
CA ASN A 31 11.13 4.02 6.42
C ASN A 31 9.80 4.62 6.87
N ASP A 32 9.86 5.75 7.57
CA ASP A 32 8.66 6.41 8.12
C ASP A 32 7.62 6.69 7.03
N VAL A 33 8.06 7.13 5.84
CA VAL A 33 7.18 7.36 4.69
C VAL A 33 6.42 6.09 4.26
N LEU A 34 7.08 4.92 4.26
CA LEU A 34 6.43 3.67 3.87
C LEU A 34 5.45 3.19 4.94
N MET A 35 5.76 3.42 6.22
CA MET A 35 4.82 3.15 7.32
C MET A 35 3.57 4.04 7.21
N ASP A 36 3.75 5.33 6.92
CA ASP A 36 2.64 6.27 6.72
C ASP A 36 1.80 5.88 5.49
N GLU A 37 2.45 5.58 4.35
CA GLU A 37 1.78 5.11 3.13
C GLU A 37 1.05 3.78 3.36
N LEU A 38 1.63 2.85 4.12
CA LEU A 38 1.00 1.57 4.46
C LEU A 38 -0.23 1.78 5.36
N SER A 39 -0.15 2.67 6.35
CA SER A 39 -1.28 2.99 7.23
C SER A 39 -2.44 3.61 6.44
N GLU A 40 -2.15 4.58 5.57
CA GLU A 40 -3.17 5.21 4.71
C GLU A 40 -3.84 4.19 3.78
N VAL A 41 -3.05 3.25 3.22
CA VAL A 41 -3.58 2.17 2.39
C VAL A 41 -4.45 1.22 3.20
N LEU A 42 -4.02 0.80 4.39
CA LEU A 42 -4.81 -0.08 5.25
C LEU A 42 -6.12 0.58 5.67
N ASP A 43 -6.10 1.85 6.10
CA ASP A 43 -7.30 2.60 6.45
C ASP A 43 -8.27 2.71 5.26
N THR A 44 -7.72 2.96 4.07
CA THR A 44 -8.51 3.00 2.84
C THR A 44 -9.13 1.65 2.51
N VAL A 45 -8.39 0.55 2.69
CA VAL A 45 -8.83 -0.82 2.43
C VAL A 45 -9.86 -1.30 3.44
N GLU A 46 -9.70 -0.96 4.72
CA GLU A 46 -10.64 -1.26 5.79
C GLU A 46 -11.98 -0.52 5.59
N THR A 47 -11.91 0.73 5.10
CA THR A 47 -13.10 1.52 4.77
C THR A 47 -13.79 1.01 3.50
N ASP A 48 -13.07 0.30 2.63
CA ASP A 48 -13.59 -0.23 1.37
C ASP A 48 -14.36 -1.54 1.63
N ALA A 49 -15.67 -1.43 1.87
CA ALA A 49 -16.59 -2.56 2.17
C ALA A 49 -16.67 -3.65 1.09
N SER A 50 -15.96 -3.50 -0.04
CA SER A 50 -15.83 -4.53 -1.09
C SER A 50 -14.72 -5.54 -0.79
N VAL A 51 -13.80 -5.23 0.13
CA VAL A 51 -12.72 -6.12 0.55
C VAL A 51 -13.28 -6.97 1.70
N ARG A 52 -13.36 -8.29 1.52
CA ARG A 52 -14.08 -9.22 2.40
C ARG A 52 -13.30 -10.51 2.59
#